data_AF-A0AB35NHN3-F1
#
_entry.id   AF-A0AB35NHN3-F1
#
_cell.length_a   1.000
_cell.length_b   1.000
_cell.length_c   1.000
_cell.angle_alpha   90.00
_cell.angle_beta   90.00
_cell.angle_gamma   90.00
#
_symmetry.space_group_name_H-M   'P 1'
#
loop_
_entity.id
_entity.type
_entity.pdbx_description
1 polymer ?
#
loop_
_entity_poly.entity_id
_entity_poly.type
_entity_poly.pdbx_seq_one_letter_code
_entity_poly.pdbx_strand_id
1 'polypeptide(L)' 'MFNELPGKTVKVFLNCTQWNEYAVSGVVTKFDDYWLYLKTKKTDERIAIAEIKRISIQR' A
#
# COMPACT_ATOMS: atom_id res chain seq x y z
N MET A 1 -4.37 -2.80 -14.93
CA MET A 1 -3.39 -3.80 -14.46
C MET A 1 -3.27 -3.87 -12.92
N PHE A 2 -4.22 -3.30 -12.14
CA PHE A 2 -4.24 -3.36 -10.66
C PHE A 2 -5.39 -4.19 -10.07
N ASN A 3 -6.21 -4.83 -10.93
CA ASN A 3 -7.41 -5.57 -10.51
C ASN A 3 -7.11 -6.85 -9.70
N GLU A 4 -5.84 -7.25 -9.57
CA GLU A 4 -5.42 -8.47 -8.88
C GLU A 4 -4.84 -8.21 -7.47
N LEU A 5 -4.76 -6.94 -7.05
CA LEU A 5 -4.24 -6.57 -5.74
C LEU A 5 -5.20 -6.86 -4.57
N PRO A 6 -6.53 -6.68 -4.69
CA PRO A 6 -7.43 -6.94 -3.58
C PRO A 6 -7.31 -8.38 -3.04
N GLY A 7 -7.19 -8.51 -1.72
CA GLY A 7 -6.99 -9.78 -1.02
C GLY A 7 -5.53 -10.24 -0.91
N LYS A 8 -4.56 -9.52 -1.50
CA LYS A 8 -3.13 -9.81 -1.36
C LYS A 8 -2.53 -9.08 -0.17
N THR A 9 -1.65 -9.77 0.56
CA THR A 9 -0.76 -9.13 1.54
C THR A 9 0.35 -8.41 0.80
N VAL A 10 0.50 -7.11 1.04
CA VAL A 10 1.51 -6.28 0.40
C VAL A 10 2.28 -5.47 1.44
N LYS A 11 3.50 -5.08 1.05
CA LYS A 11 4.30 -4.08 1.73
C LYS A 11 4.45 -2.87 0.80
N VAL A 12 3.90 -1.74 1.22
CA VAL A 12 3.87 -0.47 0.50
C VAL A 12 4.98 0.41 1.04
N PHE A 13 5.82 0.95 0.17
CA PHE A 13 6.89 1.88 0.53
C PHE A 13 6.49 3.28 0.08
N LEU A 14 6.45 4.23 1.01
CA LEU A 14 6.05 5.61 0.78
C LEU A 14 7.26 6.53 0.58
N ASN A 15 7.09 7.54 -0.26
CA ASN A 15 8.01 8.65 -0.43
C ASN A 15 7.84 9.64 0.73
N CYS A 16 8.51 9.42 1.86
CA CYS A 16 8.51 10.39 2.96
C CYS A 16 9.65 11.41 2.82
N THR A 17 10.87 10.96 2.46
CA THR A 17 11.99 11.81 2.04
C THR A 17 12.94 11.01 1.12
N GLN A 18 13.92 11.69 0.49
CA GLN A 18 14.93 11.03 -0.36
C GLN A 18 15.77 9.98 0.39
N TRP A 19 15.82 10.06 1.73
CA TRP A 19 16.70 9.26 2.59
C TRP A 19 15.98 8.26 3.49
N ASN A 20 14.65 8.38 3.67
CA ASN A 20 13.86 7.47 4.48
C ASN A 20 12.62 6.97 3.73
N GLU A 21 12.57 5.65 3.53
CA GLU A 21 11.37 4.95 3.07
C GLU A 21 10.55 4.55 4.30
N TYR A 22 9.32 5.05 4.40
CA TYR A 22 8.37 4.50 5.37
C TYR A 22 7.63 3.33 4.72
N ALA A 23 7.54 2.20 5.43
CA ALA A 23 6.89 1.01 4.90
C ALA A 23 5.68 0.60 5.73
N VAL A 24 4.55 0.40 5.07
CA VAL A 24 3.31 -0.12 5.66
C VAL A 24 3.01 -1.49 5.08
N SER A 25 2.65 -2.46 5.93
CA SER A 25 2.29 -3.81 5.49
C SER A 25 0.87 -4.16 5.91
N GLY A 26 0.13 -4.80 5.01
CA GLY A 26 -1.26 -5.15 5.24
C GLY A 26 -1.89 -5.83 4.04
N VAL A 27 -3.15 -6.19 4.18
CA VAL A 27 -3.94 -6.79 3.10
C VAL A 27 -4.63 -5.68 2.32
N VAL A 28 -4.48 -5.66 1.00
CA VAL A 28 -5.21 -4.70 0.16
C VAL A 28 -6.69 -5.07 0.18
N THR A 29 -7.54 -4.15 0.60
CA THR A 29 -9.00 -4.37 0.61
C THR A 29 -9.64 -3.80 -0.65
N LYS A 30 -9.19 -2.63 -1.08
CA LYS A 30 -9.69 -1.91 -2.25
C LYS A 30 -8.58 -1.05 -2.85
N PHE A 31 -8.71 -0.76 -4.13
CA PHE A 31 -7.92 0.23 -4.85
C PHE A 31 -8.86 1.07 -5.72
N ASP A 32 -8.57 2.36 -5.82
CA ASP A 32 -9.16 3.26 -6.82
C ASP A 32 -8.06 4.09 -7.49
N ASP A 33 -8.43 5.06 -8.33
CA ASP A 33 -7.45 5.83 -9.11
C ASP A 33 -6.52 6.72 -8.25
N TYR A 34 -6.90 7.00 -7.00
CA TYR A 34 -6.18 7.93 -6.12
C TYR A 34 -5.71 7.30 -4.81
N TRP A 35 -6.39 6.25 -4.35
CA TRP A 35 -6.20 5.66 -3.03
C TRP A 35 -6.02 4.14 -3.07
N LEU A 36 -5.09 3.68 -2.25
CA LEU A 36 -4.94 2.29 -1.86
C LEU A 36 -5.47 2.10 -0.43
N TYR A 37 -6.40 1.17 -0.26
CA TYR A 37 -6.96 0.82 1.04
C TYR A 37 -6.28 -0.44 1.56
N LEU A 38 -5.70 -0.33 2.76
CA LEU A 38 -4.90 -1.38 3.37
C LEU A 38 -5.45 -1.73 4.75
N LYS A 39 -5.78 -3.00 4.97
CA LYS A 39 -6.09 -3.51 6.30
C LYS A 39 -4.81 -3.98 6.98
N THR A 40 -4.35 -3.24 7.98
CA THR A 40 -3.20 -3.63 8.80
C THR A 40 -3.66 -4.45 10.00
N LYS A 41 -2.72 -4.94 10.83
CA LYS A 41 -3.07 -5.65 12.07
C LYS A 41 -3.73 -4.77 13.12
N LYS A 42 -3.57 -3.44 13.04
CA LYS A 42 -4.01 -2.49 14.05
C LYS A 42 -5.17 -1.62 13.59
N THR A 43 -5.15 -1.23 12.32
CA THR A 43 -6.03 -0.19 11.75
C THR A 43 -6.26 -0.45 10.27
N ASP A 44 -7.35 0.13 9.76
CA ASP A 44 -7.55 0.29 8.32
C ASP A 44 -6.86 1.60 7.90
N GLU A 45 -5.90 1.49 6.98
CA GLU A 45 -5.09 2.58 6.45
C GLU A 45 -5.56 2.95 5.05
N ARG A 46 -5.46 4.24 4.72
CA ARG A 46 -5.70 4.75 3.36
C ARG A 46 -4.47 5.52 2.88
N ILE A 47 -3.87 5.04 1.80
CA ILE A 47 -2.60 5.54 1.27
C ILE A 47 -2.86 6.20 -0.08
N ALA A 48 -2.39 7.44 -0.26
CA ALA A 48 -2.46 8.11 -1.55
C ALA A 48 -1.47 7.47 -2.53
N ILE A 49 -1.94 7.13 -3.74
CA ILE A 49 -1.11 6.43 -4.74
C ILE A 49 0.07 7.28 -5.17
N ALA A 50 -0.10 8.61 -5.24
CA ALA A 50 0.96 9.55 -5.56
C ALA A 50 2.18 9.46 -4.62
N GLU A 51 1.95 9.03 -3.37
CA GLU A 51 3.00 8.90 -2.36
C GLU A 51 3.67 7.51 -2.39
N ILE A 52 3.16 6.57 -3.19
CA ILE A 52 3.68 5.21 -3.25
C ILE A 52 4.92 5.19 -4.15
N LYS A 53 6.06 4.85 -3.57
CA LYS A 53 7.31 4.63 -4.30
C LYS A 53 7.35 3.25 -4.96
N ARG A 54 6.98 2.21 -4.20
CA ARG A 54 6.81 0.84 -4.72
C ARG A 54 5.87 0.01 -3.85
N ILE A 55 5.35 -1.05 -4.43
CA ILE A 55 4.57 -2.08 -3.73
C ILE A 55 5.27 -3.42 -3.92
N SER A 56 5.44 -4.17 -2.83
CA SER A 56 5.96 -5.54 -2.85
C SER A 56 4.87 -6.50 -2.37
N ILE A 57 4.43 -7.39 -3.26
CA ILE A 57 3.48 -8.45 -2.93
C ILE A 57 4.22 -9.51 -2.09
N GLN A 58 3.70 -9.78 -0.91
CA GLN A 58 4.21 -10.82 -0.02
C GLN A 58 3.56 -12.16 -0.41
N ARG A 59 4.37 -13.21 -0.59
CA ARG A 59 3.88 -14.57 -0.89
C ARG A 59 3.40 -15.29 0.36
#